data_AF-A0A832IBF7-F1
#
_entry.id   AF-A0A832IBF7-F1
#
_cell.length_a   1.000
_cell.length_b   1.000
_cell.length_c   1.000
_cell.angle_alpha   90.00
_cell.angle_beta   90.00
_cell.angle_gamma   90.00
#
_symmetry.space_group_name_H-M   'P 1'
#
loop_
_entity.id
_entity.type
_entity.pdbx_description
1 polymer ?
#
loop_
_entity_poly.entity_id
_entity_poly.type
_entity_poly.pdbx_seq_one_letter_code
_entity_poly.pdbx_strand_id
1 'polypeptide(L)'
;MEYTKVPFGRMTRRRGAGGRGAGSARGKEPGEVRGSARRRSIRLRAPEAPARKLARAPPPRLRRPAPPPWRAAMHARDVTEHWLQSLDFAVQPPGKVTIDGVLVRDLTVHLDGRGEVTELWSRPWTQHGFVVPEHAYQSATDHGVVKCWHLHEVHTDQFTVTRGKLQVALVDLREDSPSFRHVNSVFLGSLRPRLLKIPPRIMHGWKALSAPEVLVVNFQTHVYDPADEFKFRWDCVLADVWEPKNG
;
A
#
# COMPACT_ATOMS: atom_id res chain seq x y z
N MET A 1 -15.52 27.17 6.90
CA MET A 1 -15.52 26.79 5.47
C MET A 1 -16.96 26.65 5.03
N GLU A 2 -17.48 27.62 4.30
CA GLU A 2 -18.79 27.53 3.66
C GLU A 2 -18.71 26.59 2.45
N TYR A 3 -19.52 25.53 2.44
CA TYR A 3 -19.71 24.69 1.27
C TYR A 3 -20.82 25.29 0.41
N THR A 4 -20.45 25.95 -0.68
CA THR A 4 -21.42 26.41 -1.68
C THR A 4 -21.92 25.21 -2.49
N LYS A 5 -23.17 24.79 -2.25
CA LYS A 5 -23.86 23.79 -3.10
C LYS A 5 -24.04 24.36 -4.50
N VAL A 6 -23.34 23.81 -5.49
CA VAL A 6 -23.61 24.06 -6.91
C VAL A 6 -24.75 23.14 -7.36
N PRO A 7 -25.88 23.64 -7.89
CA PRO A 7 -27.00 22.79 -8.29
C PRO A 7 -26.72 22.05 -9.61
N PHE A 8 -27.05 20.76 -9.64
CA PHE A 8 -26.92 19.88 -10.80
C PHE A 8 -27.97 20.25 -11.87
N GLY A 9 -27.51 20.69 -13.05
CA GLY A 9 -28.36 21.00 -14.19
C GLY A 9 -28.99 19.74 -14.81
N ARG A 10 -30.31 19.77 -15.06
CA ARG A 10 -31.05 18.71 -15.76
C ARG A 10 -30.68 18.69 -17.24
N MET A 11 -30.16 17.55 -17.71
CA MET A 11 -29.92 17.28 -19.13
C MET A 11 -31.20 16.70 -19.75
N THR A 12 -31.77 17.42 -20.72
CA THR A 12 -32.96 17.00 -21.47
C THR A 12 -32.60 15.99 -22.57
N ARG A 13 -33.28 14.84 -22.59
CA ARG A 13 -33.18 13.84 -23.66
C ARG A 13 -33.95 14.32 -24.90
N ARG A 14 -33.29 14.47 -26.04
CA ARG A 14 -33.95 14.49 -27.36
C ARG A 14 -34.09 13.06 -27.89
N ARG A 15 -35.31 12.67 -28.24
CA ARG A 15 -35.65 11.47 -29.01
C ARG A 15 -35.43 11.75 -30.49
N GLY A 16 -34.79 10.82 -31.20
CA GLY A 16 -34.77 10.71 -32.65
C GLY A 16 -35.21 9.30 -33.05
N ALA A 17 -36.18 9.23 -33.95
CA ALA A 17 -36.85 8.01 -34.41
C ALA A 17 -36.27 7.51 -35.73
N GLY A 18 -36.47 6.22 -36.03
CA GLY A 18 -36.58 5.72 -37.41
C GLY A 18 -35.80 4.45 -37.72
N GLY A 19 -36.49 3.45 -38.28
CA GLY A 19 -35.88 2.41 -39.14
C GLY A 19 -36.17 0.97 -38.74
N ARG A 20 -37.27 0.40 -39.25
CA ARG A 20 -37.56 -1.04 -39.24
C ARG A 20 -36.85 -1.73 -40.41
N GLY A 21 -36.38 -2.95 -40.21
CA GLY A 21 -35.98 -3.87 -41.27
C GLY A 21 -36.00 -5.31 -40.75
N ALA A 22 -37.04 -6.06 -41.13
CA ALA A 22 -37.22 -7.46 -40.79
C ALA A 22 -36.45 -8.36 -41.78
N GLY A 23 -35.84 -9.42 -41.28
CA GLY A 23 -35.21 -10.47 -42.08
C GLY A 23 -35.13 -11.76 -41.28
N SER A 24 -36.07 -12.67 -41.55
CA SER A 24 -36.15 -14.01 -40.97
C SER A 24 -35.41 -15.00 -41.87
N ALA A 25 -34.58 -15.88 -41.31
CA ALA A 25 -34.28 -17.17 -41.91
C ALA A 25 -33.99 -18.21 -40.81
N ARG A 26 -34.77 -19.29 -40.86
CA ARG A 26 -34.73 -20.46 -39.97
C ARG A 26 -33.63 -21.45 -40.40
N GLY A 27 -33.06 -22.13 -39.40
CA GLY A 27 -32.94 -23.59 -39.38
C GLY A 27 -31.67 -24.23 -39.97
N LYS A 28 -30.90 -24.89 -39.11
CA LYS A 28 -30.71 -26.35 -39.16
C LYS A 28 -29.93 -26.83 -37.92
N GLU A 29 -30.53 -27.78 -37.22
CA GLU A 29 -29.93 -28.57 -36.14
C GLU A 29 -28.89 -29.58 -36.68
N PRO A 30 -27.89 -29.98 -35.87
CA PRO A 30 -26.90 -30.97 -36.27
C PRO A 30 -27.41 -32.42 -36.15
N GLY A 31 -27.01 -33.23 -37.13
CA GLY A 31 -27.42 -34.63 -37.29
C GLY A 31 -26.84 -35.60 -36.26
N GLU A 32 -27.66 -36.60 -35.94
CA GLU A 32 -27.33 -37.82 -35.20
C GLU A 32 -26.20 -38.63 -35.86
N VAL A 33 -25.17 -38.96 -35.08
CA VAL A 33 -24.22 -40.03 -35.41
C VAL A 33 -24.47 -41.20 -34.45
N ARG A 34 -25.02 -42.29 -34.99
CA ARG A 34 -25.16 -43.58 -34.30
C ARG A 34 -23.80 -44.30 -34.27
N GLY A 35 -23.28 -44.55 -33.06
CA GLY A 35 -22.06 -45.32 -32.84
C GLY A 35 -22.17 -46.24 -31.62
N SER A 36 -22.45 -47.51 -31.90
CA SER A 36 -22.14 -48.75 -31.14
C SER A 36 -21.61 -48.61 -29.69
N ALA A 37 -22.47 -48.93 -28.71
CA ALA A 37 -22.08 -49.12 -27.33
C ALA A 37 -21.43 -50.50 -27.12
N ARG A 38 -20.09 -50.57 -27.03
CA ARG A 38 -19.39 -51.69 -26.40
C ARG A 38 -19.28 -51.43 -24.90
N ARG A 39 -20.02 -52.19 -24.09
CA ARG A 39 -19.88 -52.21 -22.63
C ARG A 39 -18.49 -52.74 -22.24
N ARG A 40 -17.60 -51.86 -21.79
CA ARG A 40 -16.46 -52.24 -20.93
C ARG A 40 -16.84 -51.91 -19.50
N SER A 41 -16.86 -52.92 -18.64
CA SER A 41 -17.05 -52.78 -17.19
C SER A 41 -15.83 -52.09 -16.58
N ILE A 42 -15.89 -50.76 -16.47
CA ILE A 42 -14.95 -50.00 -15.66
C ILE A 42 -15.40 -50.15 -14.20
N ARG A 43 -14.61 -50.88 -13.39
CA ARG A 43 -14.76 -50.85 -11.93
C ARG A 43 -14.40 -49.43 -11.46
N LEU A 44 -15.41 -48.67 -11.06
CA LEU A 44 -15.22 -47.40 -10.36
C LEU A 44 -14.54 -47.68 -9.01
N ARG A 45 -13.26 -47.29 -8.88
CA ARG A 45 -12.62 -47.15 -7.57
C ARG A 45 -13.22 -45.90 -6.92
N ALA A 46 -13.75 -46.04 -5.71
CA ALA A 46 -14.18 -44.89 -4.92
C ALA A 46 -13.00 -43.92 -4.73
N PRO A 47 -13.22 -42.59 -4.77
CA PRO A 47 -12.17 -41.63 -4.49
C PRO A 47 -11.79 -41.74 -3.00
N GLU A 48 -10.53 -42.05 -2.71
CA GLU A 48 -9.98 -41.88 -1.37
C GLU A 48 -10.00 -40.39 -1.03
N ALA A 49 -10.67 -40.04 0.07
CA ALA A 49 -10.70 -38.69 0.59
C ALA A 49 -9.27 -38.26 0.98
N PRO A 50 -8.82 -37.04 0.62
CA PRO A 50 -7.50 -36.59 1.03
C PRO A 50 -7.48 -36.44 2.55
N ALA A 51 -6.51 -37.10 3.19
CA ALA A 51 -6.26 -36.94 4.61
C ALA A 51 -6.03 -35.46 4.94
N ARG A 52 -6.97 -34.84 5.68
CA ARG A 52 -6.79 -33.51 6.27
C ARG A 52 -5.59 -33.55 7.20
N LYS A 53 -4.43 -33.06 6.74
CA LYS A 53 -3.36 -32.66 7.66
C LYS A 53 -3.91 -31.50 8.48
N LEU A 54 -4.18 -31.74 9.78
CA LEU A 54 -4.41 -30.65 10.73
C LEU A 54 -3.17 -29.75 10.69
N ALA A 55 -3.32 -28.54 10.14
CA ALA A 55 -2.32 -27.50 10.28
C ALA A 55 -2.20 -27.17 11.77
N ARG A 56 -1.03 -27.42 12.36
CA ARG A 56 -0.74 -26.98 13.74
C ARG A 56 -0.86 -25.47 13.78
N ALA A 57 -1.62 -24.96 14.76
CA ALA A 57 -1.71 -23.53 15.02
C ALA A 57 -0.29 -22.96 15.23
N PRO A 58 0.00 -21.74 14.72
CA PRO A 58 1.27 -21.10 15.00
C PRO A 58 1.43 -20.92 16.51
N PRO A 59 2.65 -21.05 17.05
CA PRO A 59 2.87 -20.86 18.48
C PRO A 59 2.40 -19.45 18.87
N PRO A 60 1.80 -19.28 20.07
CA PRO A 60 1.44 -17.97 20.56
C PRO A 60 2.70 -17.09 20.57
N ARG A 61 2.61 -15.90 19.95
CA ARG A 61 3.69 -14.92 20.01
C ARG A 61 3.93 -14.60 21.49
N LEU A 62 5.08 -14.99 22.01
CA LEU A 62 5.54 -14.60 23.34
C LEU A 62 5.45 -13.07 23.42
N ARG A 63 4.54 -12.55 24.26
CA ARG A 63 4.52 -11.14 24.60
C ARG A 63 5.84 -10.83 25.32
N ARG A 64 6.69 -10.04 24.68
CA ARG A 64 7.93 -9.57 25.32
C ARG A 64 7.56 -8.70 26.53
N PRO A 65 8.34 -8.78 27.62
CA PRO A 65 8.16 -7.89 28.76
C PRO A 65 8.33 -6.45 28.31
N ALA A 66 7.54 -5.55 28.92
CA ALA A 66 7.66 -4.11 28.70
C ALA A 66 9.09 -3.65 29.04
N PRO A 67 9.63 -2.65 28.33
CA PRO A 67 10.93 -2.08 28.65
C PRO A 67 10.97 -1.62 30.12
N PRO A 68 12.13 -1.70 30.78
CA PRO A 68 12.26 -1.28 32.17
C PRO A 68 11.89 0.20 32.33
N PRO A 69 11.29 0.59 33.48
CA PRO A 69 10.57 1.85 33.67
C PRO A 69 11.44 3.12 33.60
N TRP A 70 12.76 3.01 33.46
CA TRP A 70 13.69 4.15 33.44
C TRP A 70 14.10 4.60 32.02
N ARG A 71 13.83 3.82 30.97
CA ARG A 71 13.91 4.34 29.59
C ARG A 71 12.52 4.77 29.15
N ALA A 72 12.15 6.00 29.48
CA ALA A 72 11.01 6.62 28.82
C ALA A 72 11.26 6.56 27.31
N ALA A 73 10.24 6.15 26.54
CA ALA A 73 10.34 6.15 25.09
C ALA A 73 10.64 7.58 24.62
N MET A 74 11.70 7.75 23.84
CA MET A 74 12.07 9.05 23.30
C MET A 74 10.90 9.62 22.47
N HIS A 75 10.51 10.85 22.76
CA HIS A 75 9.51 11.56 21.98
C HIS A 75 10.14 12.13 20.71
N ALA A 76 9.34 12.28 19.65
CA ALA A 76 9.77 12.87 18.38
C ALA A 76 10.38 14.27 18.55
N ARG A 77 9.85 15.05 19.50
CA ARG A 77 10.37 16.39 19.84
C ARG A 77 11.78 16.40 20.42
N ASP A 78 12.20 15.29 21.01
CA ASP A 78 13.52 15.17 21.65
C ASP A 78 14.59 14.71 20.64
N VAL A 79 14.17 14.30 19.43
CA VAL A 79 15.07 13.86 18.37
C VAL A 79 15.83 15.07 17.83
N THR A 80 17.15 14.95 17.81
CA THR A 80 18.06 15.98 17.27
C THR A 80 18.93 15.39 16.17
N GLU A 81 19.38 16.22 15.24
CA GLU A 81 20.29 15.78 14.16
C GLU A 81 21.61 15.23 14.72
N HIS A 82 22.14 15.84 15.79
CA HIS A 82 23.34 15.34 16.47
C HIS A 82 23.13 13.92 17.04
N TRP A 83 21.98 13.66 17.67
CA TRP A 83 21.66 12.31 18.14
C TRP A 83 21.53 11.33 16.97
N LEU A 84 20.81 11.70 15.90
CA LEU A 84 20.68 10.88 14.69
C LEU A 84 22.03 10.50 14.09
N GLN A 85 22.95 11.47 13.99
CA GLN A 85 24.30 11.27 13.46
C GLN A 85 25.19 10.41 14.36
N SER A 86 24.84 10.26 15.65
CA SER A 86 25.56 9.39 16.58
C SER A 86 25.15 7.91 16.50
N LEU A 87 24.09 7.59 15.76
CA LEU A 87 23.55 6.22 15.69
C LEU A 87 24.20 5.40 14.56
N ASP A 88 24.57 4.17 14.89
CA ASP A 88 24.92 3.16 13.88
C ASP A 88 23.65 2.54 13.28
N PHE A 89 23.27 3.02 12.10
CA PHE A 89 22.10 2.52 11.37
C PHE A 89 22.35 1.18 10.68
N ALA A 90 21.37 0.27 10.79
CA ALA A 90 21.39 -1.04 10.17
C ALA A 90 20.56 -1.05 8.88
N VAL A 91 21.20 -0.79 7.74
CA VAL A 91 20.55 -0.84 6.43
C VAL A 91 20.14 -2.27 6.09
N GLN A 92 18.87 -2.43 5.75
CA GLN A 92 18.27 -3.73 5.48
C GLN A 92 18.17 -3.96 3.97
N PRO A 93 18.28 -5.21 3.50
CA PRO A 93 18.14 -5.52 2.09
C PRO A 93 16.79 -5.04 1.52
N PRO A 94 16.76 -4.55 0.27
CA PRO A 94 15.51 -4.18 -0.38
C PRO A 94 14.59 -5.40 -0.52
N GLY A 95 13.27 -5.16 -0.52
CA GLY A 95 12.26 -6.18 -0.81
C GLY A 95 11.60 -6.83 0.40
N LYS A 96 12.14 -6.66 1.62
CA LYS A 96 11.46 -7.04 2.87
C LYS A 96 11.47 -5.88 3.86
N VAL A 97 10.29 -5.50 4.34
CA VAL A 97 10.16 -4.57 5.47
C VAL A 97 10.45 -5.32 6.76
N THR A 98 11.37 -4.77 7.56
CA THR A 98 11.80 -5.35 8.84
C THR A 98 11.41 -4.50 10.04
N ILE A 99 11.07 -3.22 9.82
CA ILE A 99 10.65 -2.31 10.87
C ILE A 99 9.30 -2.76 11.44
N ASP A 100 9.23 -2.95 12.76
CA ASP A 100 8.04 -3.43 13.44
C ASP A 100 6.87 -2.44 13.29
N GLY A 101 5.72 -2.95 12.88
CA GLY A 101 4.49 -2.18 12.68
C GLY A 101 4.36 -1.48 11.31
N VAL A 102 5.44 -1.38 10.52
CA VAL A 102 5.37 -0.93 9.12
C VAL A 102 4.76 -2.06 8.28
N LEU A 103 3.74 -1.74 7.49
CA LEU A 103 3.03 -2.72 6.67
C LEU A 103 3.04 -2.30 5.20
N VAL A 104 3.18 -3.27 4.31
CA VAL A 104 3.07 -3.08 2.87
C VAL A 104 2.02 -4.05 2.34
N ARG A 105 1.07 -3.52 1.57
CA ARG A 105 0.02 -4.29 0.88
C ARG A 105 0.12 -4.06 -0.60
N ASP A 106 0.29 -5.13 -1.39
CA ASP A 106 0.10 -5.07 -2.84
C ASP A 106 -1.39 -4.80 -3.15
N LEU A 107 -1.64 -3.84 -4.04
CA LEU A 107 -2.98 -3.44 -4.48
C LEU A 107 -3.34 -4.16 -5.77
N THR A 108 -4.61 -4.52 -5.92
CA THR A 108 -5.13 -5.19 -7.11
C THR A 108 -5.60 -4.14 -8.11
N VAL A 109 -5.04 -4.19 -9.32
CA VAL A 109 -5.51 -3.40 -10.46
C VAL A 109 -6.52 -4.23 -11.25
N HIS A 110 -7.73 -3.70 -11.43
CA HIS A 110 -8.76 -4.29 -12.26
C HIS A 110 -8.80 -3.55 -13.61
N LEU A 111 -8.30 -4.20 -14.67
CA LEU A 111 -8.21 -3.65 -16.02
C LEU A 111 -9.40 -4.11 -16.87
N ASP A 112 -9.97 -3.21 -17.68
CA ASP A 112 -10.92 -3.54 -18.73
C ASP A 112 -10.84 -2.57 -19.93
N GLY A 113 -11.69 -2.76 -20.94
CA GLY A 113 -11.69 -1.94 -22.17
C GLY A 113 -12.00 -0.45 -22.00
N ARG A 114 -12.25 0.02 -20.77
CA ARG A 114 -12.56 1.41 -20.41
C ARG A 114 -11.45 2.07 -19.60
N GLY A 115 -10.45 1.30 -19.15
CA GLY A 115 -9.39 1.75 -18.28
C GLY A 115 -9.16 0.80 -17.10
N GLU A 116 -8.94 1.36 -15.91
CA GLU A 116 -8.57 0.60 -14.72
C GLU A 116 -9.21 1.13 -13.44
N VAL A 117 -9.44 0.23 -12.49
CA VAL A 117 -9.86 0.58 -11.13
C VAL A 117 -8.91 -0.10 -10.14
N THR A 118 -8.42 0.69 -9.18
CA THR A 118 -7.63 0.20 -8.04
C THR A 118 -8.19 0.81 -6.77
N GLU A 119 -8.60 -0.02 -5.81
CA GLU A 119 -8.92 0.47 -4.47
C GLU A 119 -7.64 0.97 -3.80
N LEU A 120 -7.60 2.25 -3.40
CA LEU A 120 -6.43 2.84 -2.77
C LEU A 120 -6.41 2.60 -1.25
N TRP A 121 -7.59 2.50 -0.63
CA TRP A 121 -7.81 2.15 0.78
C TRP A 121 -9.20 1.51 0.95
N SER A 122 -9.35 0.57 1.89
CA SER A 122 -10.66 0.00 2.22
C SER A 122 -10.75 -0.37 3.71
N ARG A 123 -11.92 -0.11 4.34
CA ARG A 123 -12.16 -0.36 5.77
C ARG A 123 -11.87 -1.80 6.23
N PRO A 124 -12.21 -2.86 5.46
CA PRO A 124 -11.88 -4.21 5.87
C PRO A 124 -10.38 -4.44 6.08
N TRP A 125 -9.49 -3.61 5.54
CA TRP A 125 -8.04 -3.79 5.73
C TRP A 125 -7.58 -3.48 7.16
N THR A 126 -8.43 -2.89 8.00
CA THR A 126 -8.12 -2.69 9.43
C THR A 126 -7.91 -4.00 10.18
N GLN A 127 -8.55 -5.10 9.74
CA GLN A 127 -8.31 -6.44 10.27
C GLN A 127 -6.87 -6.94 10.03
N HIS A 128 -6.13 -6.26 9.15
CA HIS A 128 -4.74 -6.54 8.81
C HIS A 128 -3.78 -5.47 9.34
N GLY A 129 -4.22 -4.62 10.26
CA GLY A 129 -3.36 -3.63 10.93
C GLY A 129 -3.26 -2.27 10.24
N PHE A 130 -4.04 -2.03 9.18
CA PHE A 130 -4.31 -0.68 8.67
C PHE A 130 -5.27 0.07 9.61
N VAL A 131 -5.34 1.39 9.47
CA VAL A 131 -6.10 2.26 10.38
C VAL A 131 -7.07 3.13 9.58
N VAL A 132 -8.19 3.50 10.20
CA VAL A 132 -9.19 4.33 9.53
C VAL A 132 -8.61 5.74 9.36
N PRO A 133 -8.58 6.29 8.13
CA PRO A 133 -8.11 7.65 7.92
C PRO A 133 -9.17 8.67 8.33
N GLU A 134 -8.73 9.76 8.93
CA GLU A 134 -9.52 10.96 9.20
C GLU A 134 -9.21 12.07 8.19
N HIS A 135 -8.05 12.01 7.54
CA HIS A 135 -7.60 13.00 6.58
C HIS A 135 -7.05 12.32 5.32
N ALA A 136 -7.32 12.90 4.16
CA ALA A 136 -6.79 12.42 2.89
C ALA A 136 -6.39 13.59 2.01
N TYR A 137 -5.20 13.50 1.41
CA TYR A 137 -4.71 14.48 0.46
C TYR A 137 -3.86 13.81 -0.61
N GLN A 138 -3.67 14.53 -1.71
CA GLN A 138 -2.70 14.19 -2.74
C GLN A 138 -1.56 15.20 -2.71
N SER A 139 -0.33 14.71 -2.86
CA SER A 139 0.84 15.54 -3.11
C SER A 139 1.53 15.12 -4.40
N ALA A 140 2.17 16.09 -5.04
CA ALA A 140 3.06 15.89 -6.16
C ALA A 140 4.51 16.10 -5.70
N THR A 141 5.44 15.31 -6.23
CA THR A 141 6.88 15.49 -6.03
C THR A 141 7.59 15.43 -7.38
N ASP A 142 8.27 16.50 -7.74
CA ASP A 142 9.00 16.59 -9.01
C ASP A 142 10.13 15.57 -9.08
N HIS A 143 10.45 15.11 -10.29
CA HIS A 143 11.50 14.13 -10.52
C HIS A 143 12.84 14.53 -9.89
N GLY A 144 13.45 13.59 -9.15
CA GLY A 144 14.74 13.77 -8.48
C GLY A 144 14.67 14.45 -7.12
N VAL A 145 13.55 15.08 -6.75
CA VAL A 145 13.39 15.74 -5.46
C VAL A 145 13.30 14.71 -4.34
N VAL A 146 14.05 14.97 -3.26
CA VAL A 146 13.95 14.27 -1.99
C VAL A 146 13.09 15.11 -1.04
N LYS A 147 11.98 14.53 -0.56
CA LYS A 147 11.09 15.11 0.46
C LYS A 147 11.26 14.33 1.75
N CYS A 148 12.12 14.85 2.61
CA CYS A 148 12.50 14.22 3.87
C CYS A 148 13.18 15.25 4.79
N TRP A 149 13.50 14.90 6.03
CA TRP A 149 12.94 13.75 6.76
C TRP A 149 11.80 14.24 7.63
N HIS A 150 10.73 13.45 7.69
CA HIS A 150 9.57 13.74 8.51
C HIS A 150 9.47 12.71 9.64
N LEU A 151 9.01 13.17 10.79
CA LEU A 151 8.71 12.34 11.95
C LEU A 151 7.44 12.85 12.60
N HIS A 152 6.60 11.92 13.03
CA HIS A 152 5.36 12.19 13.74
C HIS A 152 5.38 11.53 15.11
N GLU A 153 4.85 12.20 16.13
CA GLU A 153 4.69 11.63 17.47
C GLU A 153 3.45 10.73 17.54
N VAL A 154 2.33 11.18 16.95
CA VAL A 154 1.04 10.47 17.07
C VAL A 154 0.46 10.02 15.72
N HIS A 155 0.84 10.68 14.63
CA HIS A 155 0.32 10.40 13.31
C HIS A 155 0.77 9.04 12.74
N THR A 156 -0.17 8.27 12.18
CA THR A 156 0.11 7.15 11.26
C THR A 156 -0.23 7.54 9.82
N ASP A 157 0.77 7.45 8.93
CA ASP A 157 0.60 7.63 7.49
C ASP A 157 0.23 6.32 6.81
N GLN A 158 -0.60 6.41 5.76
CA GLN A 158 -0.91 5.28 4.89
C GLN A 158 -1.01 5.78 3.46
N PHE A 159 0.02 5.59 2.65
CA PHE A 159 0.02 6.18 1.31
C PHE A 159 0.34 5.20 0.20
N THR A 160 -0.10 5.57 -1.00
CA THR A 160 0.11 4.87 -2.26
C THR A 160 0.53 5.86 -3.34
N VAL A 161 1.19 5.35 -4.38
CA VAL A 161 1.61 6.13 -5.55
C VAL A 161 0.61 5.88 -6.67
N THR A 162 -0.07 6.93 -7.11
CA THR A 162 -1.04 6.87 -8.22
C THR A 162 -0.41 7.21 -9.57
N ARG A 163 0.71 7.95 -9.58
CA ARG A 163 1.52 8.18 -10.79
C ARG A 163 3.00 8.13 -10.48
N GLY A 164 3.76 7.45 -11.33
CA GLY A 164 5.22 7.45 -11.29
C GLY A 164 5.81 6.38 -10.37
N LYS A 165 7.05 6.61 -9.93
CA LYS A 165 7.85 5.69 -9.10
C LYS A 165 8.52 6.47 -7.96
N LEU A 166 8.48 5.92 -6.76
CA LEU A 166 8.98 6.51 -5.52
C LEU A 166 9.89 5.51 -4.82
N GLN A 167 10.98 5.99 -4.21
CA GLN A 167 11.67 5.28 -3.13
C GLN A 167 11.28 5.95 -1.82
N VAL A 168 10.78 5.16 -0.86
CA VAL A 168 10.54 5.58 0.52
C VAL A 168 11.65 5.01 1.38
N ALA A 169 12.35 5.87 2.11
CA ALA A 169 13.27 5.45 3.17
C ALA A 169 12.58 5.57 4.53
N LEU A 170 12.76 4.56 5.37
CA LEU A 170 12.15 4.42 6.69
C LEU A 170 13.23 4.11 7.72
N VAL A 171 13.16 4.75 8.88
CA VAL A 171 14.12 4.60 9.98
C VAL A 171 13.35 4.41 11.29
N ASP A 172 13.65 3.34 12.00
CA ASP A 172 13.05 3.09 13.32
C ASP A 172 13.87 3.73 14.44
N LEU A 173 13.35 4.81 15.02
CA LEU A 173 14.01 5.56 16.09
C LEU A 173 13.54 5.15 17.50
N ARG A 174 12.66 4.16 17.60
CA ARG A 174 12.08 3.74 18.87
C ARG A 174 13.06 2.82 19.59
N GLU A 175 13.73 3.31 20.63
CA GLU A 175 14.74 2.53 21.38
C GLU A 175 14.19 1.21 21.98
N ASP A 176 12.89 1.15 22.25
CA ASP A 176 12.19 -0.01 22.76
C ASP A 176 11.81 -1.03 21.67
N SER A 177 11.97 -0.67 20.40
CA SER A 177 11.61 -1.51 19.25
C SER A 177 12.64 -2.61 18.99
N PRO A 178 12.20 -3.85 18.63
CA PRO A 178 13.10 -4.91 18.17
C PRO A 178 13.87 -4.55 16.89
N SER A 179 13.38 -3.56 16.13
CA SER A 179 13.99 -3.07 14.89
C SER A 179 14.63 -1.69 15.06
N PHE A 180 14.94 -1.26 16.28
CA PHE A 180 15.63 0.01 16.52
C PHE A 180 16.87 0.16 15.62
N ARG A 181 16.99 1.31 14.95
CA ARG A 181 18.02 1.66 13.96
C ARG A 181 17.95 0.91 12.62
N HIS A 182 16.93 0.08 12.39
CA HIS A 182 16.74 -0.50 11.06
C HIS A 182 16.39 0.60 10.06
N VAL A 183 17.02 0.51 8.88
CA VAL A 183 16.70 1.36 7.74
C VAL A 183 16.17 0.49 6.62
N ASN A 184 14.92 0.73 6.19
CA ASN A 184 14.31 0.04 5.06
C ASN A 184 14.11 1.00 3.88
N SER A 185 14.43 0.54 2.68
CA SER A 185 13.97 1.16 1.44
C SER A 185 12.77 0.40 0.87
N VAL A 186 11.68 1.11 0.63
CA VAL A 186 10.45 0.59 0.02
C VAL A 186 10.15 1.35 -1.24
N PHE A 187 10.10 0.66 -2.37
CA PHE A 187 9.73 1.27 -3.64
C PHE A 187 8.21 1.25 -3.82
N LEU A 188 7.63 2.28 -4.38
CA LEU A 188 6.20 2.34 -4.72
C LEU A 188 6.08 2.86 -6.15
N GLY A 189 5.03 2.49 -6.87
CA GLY A 189 4.79 3.08 -8.18
C GLY A 189 3.61 2.49 -8.91
N SER A 190 3.18 3.13 -10.00
CA SER A 190 2.01 2.73 -10.77
C SER A 190 2.12 1.32 -11.38
N LEU A 191 3.33 0.85 -11.69
CA LEU A 191 3.57 -0.51 -12.20
C LEU A 191 3.48 -1.61 -11.13
N ARG A 192 3.57 -1.23 -9.85
CA ARG A 192 3.39 -2.14 -8.71
C ARG A 192 2.70 -1.36 -7.58
N PRO A 193 1.39 -1.09 -7.72
CA PRO A 193 0.67 -0.25 -6.79
C PRO A 193 0.60 -0.94 -5.44
N ARG A 194 0.94 -0.19 -4.40
CA ARG A 194 1.11 -0.69 -3.04
C ARG A 194 0.67 0.36 -2.05
N LEU A 195 0.01 -0.06 -0.98
CA LEU A 195 -0.28 0.77 0.18
C LEU A 195 0.79 0.51 1.25
N LEU A 196 1.52 1.55 1.63
CA LEU A 196 2.50 1.54 2.72
C LEU A 196 1.86 2.20 3.94
N LYS A 197 1.90 1.52 5.10
CA LYS A 197 1.55 2.09 6.41
C LYS A 197 2.81 2.34 7.22
N ILE A 198 2.93 3.56 7.76
CA ILE A 198 4.03 4.00 8.61
C ILE A 198 3.45 4.41 9.97
N PRO A 199 3.71 3.64 11.05
CA PRO A 199 3.30 4.02 12.40
C PRO A 199 3.98 5.30 12.89
N PRO A 200 3.50 5.88 14.01
CA PRO A 200 4.15 7.02 14.63
C PRO A 200 5.57 6.66 15.09
N ARG A 201 6.41 7.68 15.19
CA ARG A 201 7.82 7.61 15.58
C ARG A 201 8.73 6.79 14.65
N ILE A 202 8.24 6.49 13.43
CA ILE A 202 9.08 6.03 12.32
C ILE A 202 9.42 7.23 11.45
N MET A 203 10.70 7.59 11.45
CA MET A 203 11.21 8.67 10.61
C MET A 203 11.22 8.20 9.16
N HIS A 204 10.73 9.05 8.26
CA HIS A 204 10.56 8.66 6.88
C HIS A 204 10.71 9.82 5.91
N GLY A 205 10.89 9.48 4.65
CA GLY A 205 10.96 10.43 3.56
C GLY A 205 11.04 9.70 2.24
N TRP A 206 10.98 10.43 1.14
CA TRP A 206 10.98 9.81 -0.17
C TRP A 206 11.72 10.59 -1.24
N LYS A 207 12.15 9.87 -2.27
CA LYS A 207 12.69 10.42 -3.52
C LYS A 207 11.82 10.03 -4.71
N ALA A 208 11.47 11.01 -5.54
CA ALA A 208 10.76 10.78 -6.79
C ALA A 208 11.73 10.24 -7.87
N LEU A 209 11.44 9.06 -8.40
CA LEU A 209 12.30 8.31 -9.32
C LEU A 209 11.86 8.35 -10.79
N SER A 210 10.79 9.07 -11.10
CA SER A 210 10.28 9.15 -12.47
C SER A 210 9.71 10.53 -12.79
N ALA A 211 9.89 10.97 -14.04
CA ALA A 211 9.22 12.13 -14.60
C ALA A 211 7.75 11.82 -15.01
N PRO A 212 6.85 12.83 -15.11
CA PRO A 212 7.07 14.24 -14.79
C PRO A 212 7.16 14.49 -13.28
N GLU A 213 6.03 14.36 -12.58
CA GLU A 213 5.96 14.37 -11.12
C GLU A 213 5.24 13.11 -10.59
N VAL A 214 5.73 12.61 -9.46
CA VAL A 214 5.17 11.45 -8.77
C VAL A 214 3.99 11.91 -7.92
N LEU A 215 2.82 11.27 -8.10
CA LEU A 215 1.63 11.56 -7.31
C LEU A 215 1.47 10.55 -6.18
N VAL A 216 1.36 11.06 -4.96
CA VAL A 216 1.19 10.29 -3.73
C VAL A 216 -0.14 10.68 -3.10
N VAL A 217 -1.00 9.69 -2.84
CA VAL A 217 -2.23 9.86 -2.07
C VAL A 217 -2.00 9.28 -0.69
N ASN A 218 -2.17 10.10 0.35
CA ASN A 218 -2.00 9.70 1.75
C ASN A 218 -3.34 9.65 2.48
N PHE A 219 -3.51 8.64 3.32
CA PHE A 219 -4.69 8.33 4.14
C PHE A 219 -4.28 8.36 5.61
N GLN A 220 -4.32 9.57 6.15
CA GLN A 220 -3.78 9.97 7.42
C GLN A 220 -4.77 9.74 8.56
N THR A 221 -4.25 9.29 9.71
CA THR A 221 -5.09 9.04 10.91
C THR A 221 -5.54 10.31 11.62
N HIS A 222 -4.84 11.41 11.42
CA HIS A 222 -5.14 12.69 12.05
C HIS A 222 -5.22 13.78 10.96
N VAL A 223 -5.97 14.84 11.24
CA VAL A 223 -5.89 16.07 10.44
C VAL A 223 -4.51 16.70 10.66
N TYR A 224 -4.01 17.41 9.64
CA TYR A 224 -2.71 18.09 9.72
C TYR A 224 -2.60 18.97 10.98
N ASP A 225 -1.54 18.74 11.74
CA ASP A 225 -1.11 19.56 12.87
C ASP A 225 0.39 19.84 12.73
N PRO A 226 0.82 21.10 12.55
CA PRO A 226 2.24 21.44 12.46
C PRO A 226 3.03 21.09 13.73
N ALA A 227 2.38 20.97 14.89
CA ALA A 227 3.05 20.58 16.14
C ALA A 227 3.46 19.10 16.18
N ASP A 228 2.88 18.27 15.29
CA ASP A 228 3.21 16.86 15.13
C ASP A 228 4.10 16.59 13.89
N GLU A 229 4.53 17.63 13.17
CA GLU A 229 5.35 17.50 11.96
C GLU A 229 6.78 17.97 12.25
N PHE A 230 7.65 17.02 12.65
CA PHE A 230 9.07 17.29 12.88
C PHE A 230 9.85 17.06 11.59
N LYS A 231 10.68 18.05 11.21
CA LYS A 231 11.47 18.03 9.98
C LYS A 231 12.95 18.10 10.25
N PHE A 232 13.71 17.29 9.53
CA PHE A 232 15.18 17.23 9.64
C PHE A 232 15.82 17.34 8.26
N ARG A 233 17.09 17.78 8.21
CA ARG A 233 17.85 17.85 6.97
C ARG A 233 17.97 16.49 6.29
N TRP A 234 17.92 16.47 4.96
CA TRP A 234 17.92 15.24 4.18
C TRP A 234 19.13 14.32 4.39
N ASP A 235 20.26 14.87 4.84
CA ASP A 235 21.53 14.19 5.05
C ASP A 235 21.80 13.82 6.52
N CYS A 236 20.90 14.12 7.45
CA CYS A 236 21.09 13.82 8.88
C CYS A 236 21.05 12.32 9.21
N VAL A 237 20.45 11.52 8.33
CA VAL A 237 20.47 10.05 8.39
C VAL A 237 20.93 9.53 7.04
N LEU A 238 22.09 8.86 7.02
CA LEU A 238 22.66 8.17 5.86
C LEU A 238 22.44 8.96 4.54
N ALA A 239 23.26 9.98 4.26
CA ALA A 239 23.15 10.77 3.02
C ALA A 239 23.06 9.88 1.74
N ASP A 240 23.70 8.73 1.82
CA ASP A 240 23.74 7.69 0.81
C ASP A 240 22.55 6.70 0.86
N VAL A 241 21.41 7.00 1.49
CA VAL A 241 20.24 6.10 1.45
C VAL A 241 19.45 6.23 0.13
N TRP A 242 19.57 7.36 -0.55
CA TRP A 242 18.73 7.72 -1.69
C TRP A 242 19.27 7.17 -3.01
N GLU A 243 18.46 6.36 -3.70
CA GLU A 243 18.74 5.75 -5.00
C GLU A 243 18.11 6.54 -6.17
N PRO A 244 18.53 6.30 -7.43
CA PRO A 244 19.83 5.73 -7.77
C PRO A 244 20.96 6.69 -7.36
N LYS A 245 22.14 6.13 -7.04
CA LYS A 245 23.36 6.88 -6.68
C LYS A 245 24.26 7.22 -7.87
N ASN A 246 23.73 7.08 -9.09
CA ASN A 246 24.41 6.80 -10.36
C ASN A 246 24.53 5.28 -10.61
N GLY A 247 24.28 4.90 -11.86
CA GLY A 247 24.04 3.53 -12.32
C GLY A 247 25.25 2.62 -12.25
#